data_AF-A0A4Y2TLD4-F1
#
_entry.id   AF-A0A4Y2TLD4-F1
#
_cell.length_a   1.000
_cell.length_b   1.000
_cell.length_c   1.000
_cell.angle_alpha   90.00
_cell.angle_beta   90.00
_cell.angle_gamma   90.00
#
_symmetry.space_group_name_H-M   'P 1'
#
loop_
_entity.id
_entity.type
_entity.pdbx_description
1 polymer ?
#
loop_
_entity_poly.entity_id
_entity_poly.type
_entity_poly.pdbx_seq_one_letter_code
_entity_poly.pdbx_strand_id
1 'polypeptide(L)'
;MDSSEESSGTEDISDQPGPSSSITQSSLEENIDEQIELRMGIVGGMKCFLTPKLMAVLDRFHISQRSAVFILEAVAESLGHNIDELAINQNTIQRYQEDFRKTKATRIKELFK
;
A
#
# COMPACT_ATOMS: atom_id res chain seq x y z
N MET A 1 41.90 -2.45 58.21
CA MET A 1 40.77 -3.36 57.95
C MET A 1 39.64 -2.83 58.82
N ASP A 2 38.67 -2.08 58.31
CA ASP A 2 37.91 -2.29 57.08
C ASP A 2 37.51 -0.95 56.40
N SER A 3 37.18 -1.04 55.12
CA SER A 3 36.92 0.06 54.17
C SER A 3 35.45 0.53 54.14
N SER A 4 35.17 1.54 53.28
CA SER A 4 33.90 1.90 52.60
C SER A 4 33.33 3.25 53.08
N GLU A 5 33.61 4.38 52.43
CA GLU A 5 33.20 4.85 51.09
C GLU A 5 31.71 5.19 50.97
N GLU A 6 31.48 6.46 50.67
CA GLU A 6 30.20 7.15 50.54
C GLU A 6 29.49 6.76 49.25
N SER A 7 28.16 6.74 49.24
CA SER A 7 27.34 7.14 48.08
C SER A 7 25.86 6.94 48.37
N SER A 8 25.05 7.98 48.17
CA SER A 8 23.90 7.85 47.28
C SER A 8 23.41 9.24 46.89
N GLY A 9 23.76 9.62 45.66
CA GLY A 9 23.24 10.78 44.98
C GLY A 9 21.76 10.64 44.65
N THR A 10 21.11 11.79 44.59
CA THR A 10 19.74 11.97 44.14
C THR A 10 19.64 11.67 42.64
N GLU A 11 18.93 10.62 42.25
CA GLU A 11 18.53 10.41 40.86
C GLU A 11 17.09 10.87 40.68
N ASP A 12 16.97 12.06 40.09
CA ASP A 12 15.75 12.69 39.58
C ASP A 12 15.25 11.89 38.38
N ILE A 13 14.19 11.11 38.57
CA ILE A 13 13.57 10.32 37.51
C ILE A 13 12.62 11.26 36.76
N SER A 14 13.18 11.98 35.79
CA SER A 14 12.39 12.74 34.83
C SER A 14 11.70 11.77 33.87
N ASP A 15 10.44 11.45 34.14
CA ASP A 15 9.53 10.80 33.20
C ASP A 15 9.23 11.79 32.04
N GLN A 16 10.15 11.89 31.10
CA GLN A 16 9.88 12.47 29.79
C GLN A 16 8.99 11.51 29.00
N PRO A 17 7.75 11.87 28.63
CA PRO A 17 7.05 11.15 27.59
C PRO A 17 7.78 11.48 26.28
N GLY A 18 8.59 10.54 25.81
CA GLY A 18 9.15 10.62 24.46
C GLY A 18 8.02 10.83 23.44
N PRO A 19 8.25 11.53 22.31
CA PRO A 19 7.22 11.73 21.31
C PRO A 19 6.85 10.36 20.72
N SER A 20 5.77 9.77 21.23
CA SER A 20 5.15 8.57 20.68
C SER A 20 4.51 8.95 19.34
N SER A 21 5.32 9.06 18.31
CA SER A 21 4.85 8.97 16.93
C SER A 21 4.76 7.49 16.58
N SER A 22 3.76 6.80 17.12
CA SER A 22 3.43 5.42 16.73
C SER A 22 2.60 5.43 15.44
N ILE A 23 3.13 6.05 14.38
CA ILE A 23 2.62 5.81 13.04
C ILE A 23 3.03 4.38 12.68
N THR A 24 2.09 3.45 12.75
CA THR A 24 2.35 2.07 12.33
C THR A 24 2.68 2.04 10.84
N GLN A 25 3.61 1.18 10.42
CA GLN A 25 3.99 1.04 9.01
C GLN A 25 2.76 0.81 8.11
N SER A 26 1.76 0.06 8.61
CA SER A 26 0.49 -0.15 7.92
C SER A 26 -0.30 1.13 7.68
N SER A 27 -0.33 2.07 8.64
CA SER A 27 -1.04 3.35 8.46
C SER A 27 -0.34 4.25 7.43
N LEU A 28 0.99 4.20 7.38
CA LEU A 28 1.76 4.95 6.38
C LEU A 28 1.59 4.35 4.98
N GLU A 29 1.63 3.02 4.84
CA GLU A 29 1.42 2.33 3.56
C GLU A 29 0.00 2.57 3.02
N GLU A 30 -1.02 2.48 3.87
CA GLU A 30 -2.42 2.72 3.49
C GLU A 30 -2.64 4.18 3.04
N ASN A 31 -2.04 5.15 3.73
CA ASN A 31 -2.12 6.56 3.35
C ASN A 31 -1.47 6.84 1.98
N ILE A 32 -0.36 6.17 1.68
CA ILE A 32 0.31 6.31 0.38
C ILE A 32 -0.58 5.72 -0.72
N ASP A 33 -1.17 4.54 -0.50
CA ASP A 33 -2.00 3.85 -1.49
C ASP A 33 -3.28 4.62 -1.84
N GLU A 34 -3.89 5.31 -0.88
CA GLU A 34 -5.07 6.16 -1.10
C GLU A 34 -4.79 7.42 -1.92
N GLN A 35 -3.57 7.94 -1.88
CA GLN A 35 -3.15 9.16 -2.57
C GLN A 35 -2.60 8.89 -3.99
N ILE A 36 -2.50 7.61 -4.41
CA ILE A 36 -2.02 7.26 -5.74
C ILE A 36 -3.12 7.51 -6.77
N GLU A 37 -2.96 8.57 -7.56
CA GLU A 37 -3.76 8.81 -8.76
C GLU A 37 -3.13 8.08 -9.95
N LEU A 38 -3.76 6.97 -10.39
CA LEU A 38 -3.38 6.31 -11.64
C LEU A 38 -4.08 6.99 -12.82
N ARG A 39 -3.29 7.37 -13.83
CA ARG A 39 -3.83 7.90 -15.09
C ARG A 39 -4.50 6.77 -15.87
N MET A 40 -5.77 6.54 -15.59
CA MET A 40 -6.57 5.54 -16.28
C MET A 40 -6.89 6.02 -17.69
N GLY A 41 -6.07 5.62 -18.66
CA GLY A 41 -6.46 5.74 -20.07
C GLY A 41 -7.65 4.83 -20.36
N ILE A 42 -8.61 5.28 -21.18
CA ILE A 42 -9.58 4.38 -21.81
C ILE A 42 -8.76 3.36 -22.60
N VAL A 43 -8.79 2.09 -22.21
CA VAL A 43 -8.10 1.01 -22.94
C VAL A 43 -9.00 0.62 -24.11
N GLY A 44 -8.76 1.22 -25.27
CA GLY A 44 -9.32 0.76 -26.56
C GLY A 44 -10.86 0.70 -26.65
N GLY A 45 -11.58 1.58 -25.95
CA GLY A 45 -13.05 1.61 -25.93
C GLY A 45 -13.72 0.62 -24.96
N MET A 46 -12.94 -0.20 -24.25
CA MET A 46 -13.44 -1.07 -23.17
C MET A 46 -13.52 -0.33 -21.85
N LYS A 47 -14.47 -0.69 -21.00
CA LYS A 47 -14.64 -0.08 -19.68
C LYS A 47 -13.54 -0.57 -18.75
N CYS A 48 -12.61 0.32 -18.40
CA CYS A 48 -11.59 0.04 -17.39
C CYS A 48 -12.17 0.31 -16.00
N PHE A 49 -12.20 -0.70 -15.14
CA PHE A 49 -12.62 -0.59 -13.73
C PHE A 49 -11.47 -0.85 -12.75
N LEU A 50 -10.23 -0.92 -13.25
CA LEU A 50 -9.02 -1.16 -12.47
C LEU A 50 -8.62 0.07 -11.64
N THR A 51 -9.32 0.33 -10.56
CA THR A 51 -9.05 1.50 -9.69
C THR A 51 -7.70 1.39 -8.95
N PRO A 52 -7.08 2.52 -8.53
CA PRO A 52 -5.92 2.49 -7.65
C PRO A 52 -6.15 1.66 -6.38
N LYS A 53 -7.35 1.75 -5.80
CA LYS A 53 -7.76 0.94 -4.64
C LYS A 53 -7.69 -0.56 -4.94
N LEU A 54 -8.18 -0.98 -6.11
CA LEU A 54 -8.08 -2.37 -6.52
C LEU A 54 -6.61 -2.78 -6.71
N MET A 55 -5.78 -1.92 -7.31
CA MET A 55 -4.36 -2.19 -7.49
C MET A 55 -3.62 -2.34 -6.15
N ALA A 56 -3.92 -1.49 -5.18
CA ALA A 56 -3.37 -1.58 -3.82
C ALA A 56 -3.70 -2.92 -3.16
N VAL A 57 -4.95 -3.38 -3.29
CA VAL A 57 -5.36 -4.70 -2.78
C VAL A 57 -4.60 -5.82 -3.47
N LEU A 58 -4.52 -5.82 -4.80
CA LEU A 58 -3.79 -6.86 -5.54
C LEU A 58 -2.30 -6.89 -5.17
N ASP A 59 -1.68 -5.73 -4.98
CA ASP A 59 -0.28 -5.60 -4.61
C ASP A 59 -0.02 -6.07 -3.17
N ARG A 60 -0.84 -5.62 -2.21
CA ARG A 60 -0.74 -5.98 -0.79
C ARG A 60 -0.87 -7.48 -0.56
N PHE A 61 -1.78 -8.14 -1.28
CA PHE A 61 -1.99 -9.58 -1.18
C PHE A 61 -1.11 -10.40 -2.14
N HIS A 62 -0.16 -9.76 -2.84
CA HIS A 62 0.76 -10.41 -3.77
C HIS A 62 0.03 -11.27 -4.82
N ILE A 63 -1.15 -10.80 -5.26
CA ILE A 63 -1.99 -11.54 -6.20
C ILE A 63 -1.30 -11.54 -7.57
N SER A 64 -1.04 -12.74 -8.08
CA SER A 64 -0.47 -12.92 -9.42
C SER A 64 -1.40 -12.35 -10.49
N GLN A 65 -0.88 -11.95 -11.65
CA GLN A 65 -1.71 -11.40 -12.73
C GLN A 65 -2.79 -12.40 -13.16
N ARG A 66 -2.46 -13.70 -13.23
CA ARG A 66 -3.41 -14.76 -13.58
C ARG A 66 -4.51 -14.89 -12.55
N SER A 67 -4.16 -14.89 -11.27
CA SER A 67 -5.14 -14.94 -10.17
C SER A 67 -6.04 -13.70 -10.17
N ALA A 68 -5.48 -12.52 -10.45
CA ALA A 68 -6.23 -11.29 -10.56
C ALA A 68 -7.26 -11.34 -11.70
N VAL A 69 -6.87 -11.77 -12.91
CA VAL A 69 -7.81 -11.98 -14.02
C VAL A 69 -8.96 -12.89 -13.58
N PHE A 70 -8.64 -14.06 -13.05
CA PHE A 70 -9.65 -15.06 -12.66
C PHE A 70 -10.63 -14.55 -11.59
N ILE A 71 -10.11 -13.89 -10.55
CA ILE A 71 -10.95 -13.32 -9.47
C ILE A 71 -11.84 -12.22 -10.03
N LEU A 72 -11.29 -11.33 -10.86
CA LEU A 72 -12.04 -10.19 -11.39
C LEU A 72 -13.11 -10.61 -12.40
N GLU A 73 -12.83 -11.62 -13.23
CA GLU A 73 -13.82 -12.23 -14.13
C GLU A 73 -14.96 -12.87 -13.33
N ALA A 74 -14.64 -13.73 -12.36
CA ALA A 74 -15.65 -14.40 -11.54
C ALA A 74 -16.53 -13.41 -10.76
N VAL A 75 -15.94 -12.33 -10.23
CA VAL A 75 -16.67 -11.27 -9.53
C VAL A 75 -17.56 -10.49 -10.51
N ALA A 76 -17.05 -10.11 -11.68
CA ALA A 76 -17.82 -9.41 -12.69
C ALA A 76 -19.01 -10.25 -13.18
N GLU A 77 -18.80 -11.53 -13.46
CA GLU A 77 -19.84 -12.47 -13.86
C GLU A 77 -20.90 -12.64 -12.76
N SER A 78 -20.48 -12.80 -11.50
CA SER A 78 -21.38 -12.90 -10.35
C SER A 78 -22.22 -11.64 -10.13
N LEU A 79 -21.71 -10.48 -10.54
CA LEU A 79 -22.42 -9.19 -10.51
C LEU A 79 -23.27 -8.94 -11.76
N GLY A 80 -23.29 -9.87 -12.73
CA GLY A 80 -24.05 -9.75 -13.98
C GLY A 80 -23.42 -8.81 -15.01
N HIS A 81 -22.12 -8.55 -14.93
CA HIS A 81 -21.39 -7.77 -15.93
C HIS A 81 -20.91 -8.65 -17.08
N ASN A 82 -21.05 -8.16 -18.32
CA ASN A 82 -20.49 -8.80 -19.51
C ASN A 82 -18.96 -8.67 -19.49
N ILE A 83 -18.25 -9.79 -19.39
CA ILE A 83 -16.78 -9.82 -19.36
C ILE A 83 -16.17 -9.20 -20.62
N ASP A 84 -16.80 -9.39 -21.77
CA ASP A 84 -16.35 -8.87 -23.06
C ASP A 84 -16.34 -7.33 -23.15
N GLU A 85 -17.11 -6.65 -22.30
CA GLU A 85 -17.16 -5.18 -22.23
C GLU A 85 -16.09 -4.60 -21.28
N LEU A 86 -15.43 -5.46 -20.50
CA LEU A 86 -14.48 -5.08 -19.48
C LEU A 86 -13.03 -5.24 -19.95
N ALA A 87 -12.19 -4.28 -19.59
CA ALA A 87 -10.75 -4.35 -19.88
C ALA A 87 -9.99 -5.32 -18.94
N ILE A 88 -10.51 -6.53 -18.71
CA ILE A 88 -9.85 -7.57 -17.89
C ILE A 88 -8.95 -8.41 -18.79
N ASN A 89 -7.75 -7.93 -19.04
CA ASN A 89 -6.73 -8.77 -19.68
C ASN A 89 -5.43 -8.74 -18.88
N GLN A 90 -4.69 -9.85 -18.96
CA GLN A 90 -3.47 -10.06 -18.18
C GLN A 90 -2.44 -8.96 -18.39
N ASN A 91 -2.25 -8.52 -19.64
CA ASN A 91 -1.30 -7.45 -19.99
C ASN A 91 -1.69 -6.09 -19.38
N THR A 92 -2.98 -5.81 -19.34
CA THR A 92 -3.53 -4.57 -18.77
C THR A 92 -3.32 -4.57 -17.27
N ILE A 93 -3.70 -5.65 -16.58
CA ILE A 93 -3.46 -5.79 -15.14
C ILE A 93 -1.97 -5.68 -14.82
N GLN A 94 -1.10 -6.33 -15.60
CA GLN A 94 0.34 -6.23 -15.42
C GLN A 94 0.83 -4.78 -15.52
N ARG A 95 0.44 -4.07 -16.58
CA ARG A 95 0.84 -2.67 -16.80
C ARG A 95 0.38 -1.78 -15.65
N TYR A 96 -0.88 -1.93 -15.21
CA TYR A 96 -1.41 -1.13 -14.11
C TYR A 96 -0.74 -1.44 -12.76
N GLN A 97 -0.41 -2.70 -12.47
CA GLN A 97 0.38 -3.05 -11.28
C GLN A 97 1.79 -2.45 -11.34
N GLU A 98 2.42 -2.45 -12.51
CA GLU A 98 3.74 -1.84 -12.68
C GLU A 98 3.71 -0.33 -12.48
N ASP A 99 2.74 0.36 -13.09
CA ASP A 99 2.55 1.80 -12.95
C ASP A 99 2.20 2.20 -11.51
N PHE A 100 1.39 1.40 -10.82
CA PHE A 100 1.10 1.56 -9.40
C PHE A 100 2.37 1.47 -8.54
N ARG A 101 3.19 0.42 -8.74
CA ARG A 101 4.45 0.26 -7.99
C ARG A 101 5.45 1.37 -8.26
N LYS A 102 5.57 1.84 -9.50
CA LYS A 102 6.44 2.97 -9.87
C LYS A 102 6.00 4.26 -9.18
N THR A 103 4.69 4.54 -9.18
CA THR A 103 4.12 5.72 -8.51
C THR A 103 4.33 5.62 -7.01
N LYS A 104 4.04 4.46 -6.39
CA LYS A 104 4.28 4.19 -4.97
C LYS A 104 5.74 4.40 -4.58
N ALA A 105 6.68 3.83 -5.33
CA ALA A 105 8.12 4.01 -5.08
C ALA A 105 8.57 5.47 -5.20
N THR A 106 8.00 6.23 -6.15
CA THR A 106 8.29 7.66 -6.30
C THR A 106 7.79 8.45 -5.10
N ARG A 107 6.56 8.17 -4.64
CA ARG A 107 5.97 8.83 -3.47
C ARG A 107 6.73 8.51 -2.19
N ILE A 108 7.11 7.26 -1.99
CA ILE A 108 7.97 6.86 -0.87
C ILE A 108 9.28 7.64 -0.90
N LYS A 109 9.95 7.73 -2.05
CA LYS A 109 11.20 8.51 -2.17
C LYS A 109 11.01 9.98 -1.80
N GLU A 110 9.89 10.61 -2.16
CA GLU A 110 9.59 12.00 -1.80
C GLU A 110 9.44 12.22 -0.30
N LEU A 111 8.97 11.22 0.45
CA LEU A 111 8.80 11.32 1.91
C LEU A 111 10.13 11.32 2.68
N PHE A 112 11.20 10.80 2.07
CA PHE A 112 12.53 10.67 2.69
C PHE A 112 13.60 11.50 1.96
N LYS A 113 13.18 12.50 1.17
CA LYS A 113 14.09 13.46 0.52
C LYS A 113 14.61 14.52 1.50
#